data_AF-A0A292S0A9-F1
#
_entry.id   AF-A0A292S0A9-F1
#
_cell.length_a   1.000
_cell.length_b   1.000
_cell.length_c   1.000
_cell.angle_alpha   90.00
_cell.angle_beta   90.00
_cell.angle_gamma   90.00
#
_symmetry.space_group_name_H-M   'P 1'
#
loop_
_entity.id
_entity.type
_entity.pdbx_description
1 polymer ?
#
loop_
_entity_poly.entity_id
_entity_poly.type
_entity_poly.pdbx_seq_one_letter_code
_entity_poly.pdbx_strand_id
1 'polypeptide(L)'
;MKSTTLRRSNITREKVAMMEALNRYNRTHQDEDFYRTQSKNRELDALWQSFGVKSQKSEKAPQVYFVTGLIVGVIITLLITTFISLLINVSTPKDDIVVPAKKPASASSGRFTFIPADNTSSKKVAAPVSLNEEYVVKEGDTLESIVIRFYGSFDMNKVNAIQEANKMANPNALSIGQKLIIPINQ
;
A
#
# COMPACT_ATOMS: atom_id res chain seq x y z
N MET A 1 26.18 -55.99 -15.82
CA MET A 1 26.48 -54.99 -16.87
C MET A 1 26.19 -53.60 -16.31
N LYS A 2 27.16 -52.98 -15.62
CA LYS A 2 26.98 -51.67 -14.96
C LYS A 2 28.15 -50.78 -15.38
N SER A 3 27.86 -49.52 -15.69
CA SER A 3 28.82 -48.43 -15.95
C SER A 3 29.40 -48.33 -17.37
N THR A 4 28.59 -47.88 -18.34
CA THR A 4 29.08 -47.37 -19.63
C THR A 4 28.69 -45.91 -19.91
N THR A 5 27.78 -45.30 -19.13
CA THR A 5 27.32 -43.92 -19.39
C THR A 5 28.11 -42.83 -18.66
N LEU A 6 28.91 -43.16 -17.64
CA LEU A 6 29.61 -42.14 -16.82
C LEU A 6 30.87 -41.55 -17.47
N ARG A 7 31.38 -42.11 -18.56
CA ARG A 7 32.74 -41.77 -19.06
C ARG A 7 32.82 -40.48 -19.90
N ARG A 8 31.70 -39.85 -20.25
CA ARG A 8 31.67 -38.57 -21.01
C ARG A 8 31.35 -37.34 -20.17
N SER A 9 30.88 -37.51 -18.93
CA SER A 9 30.56 -36.41 -18.04
C SER A 9 31.66 -36.28 -16.99
N ASN A 10 32.22 -35.07 -16.80
CA ASN A 10 33.12 -34.72 -15.68
C ASN A 10 32.38 -34.74 -14.32
N ILE A 11 31.55 -35.76 -14.08
CA ILE A 11 30.70 -35.90 -12.89
C ILE A 11 31.31 -37.00 -12.02
N THR A 12 31.75 -36.63 -10.83
CA THR A 12 32.32 -37.57 -9.86
C THR A 12 31.22 -38.50 -9.33
N ARG A 13 31.60 -39.70 -8.87
CA ARG A 13 30.64 -40.67 -8.29
C ARG A 13 29.88 -40.07 -7.09
N GLU A 14 30.55 -39.24 -6.31
CA GLU A 14 29.96 -38.50 -5.19
C GLU A 14 28.86 -37.56 -5.66
N LYS A 15 29.07 -36.83 -6.77
CA LYS A 15 28.07 -35.91 -7.32
C LYS A 15 26.84 -36.64 -7.84
N VAL A 16 26.99 -37.86 -8.40
CA VAL A 16 25.84 -38.70 -8.80
C VAL A 16 25.06 -39.17 -7.58
N ALA A 17 25.76 -39.65 -6.55
CA ALA A 17 25.12 -40.10 -5.31
C ALA A 17 24.40 -38.96 -4.59
N MET A 18 24.99 -37.76 -4.56
CA MET A 18 24.38 -36.55 -4.01
C MET A 18 23.13 -36.16 -4.82
N MET A 19 23.20 -36.21 -6.15
CA MET A 19 22.07 -35.85 -7.01
C MET A 19 20.92 -36.87 -6.88
N GLU A 20 21.24 -38.15 -6.68
CA GLU A 20 20.27 -39.19 -6.36
C GLU A 20 19.64 -38.97 -4.98
N ALA A 21 20.42 -38.59 -3.96
CA ALA A 21 19.92 -38.24 -2.65
C ALA A 21 19.02 -36.99 -2.69
N LEU A 22 19.41 -35.97 -3.45
CA LEU A 22 18.63 -34.74 -3.63
C LEU A 22 17.31 -35.00 -4.35
N ASN A 23 17.33 -35.83 -5.39
CA ASN A 23 16.13 -36.23 -6.11
C ASN A 23 15.18 -37.04 -5.22
N ARG A 24 15.70 -37.95 -4.38
CA ARG A 24 14.90 -38.69 -3.40
C ARG A 24 14.28 -37.76 -2.35
N TYR A 25 15.04 -36.78 -1.83
CA TYR A 25 14.54 -35.77 -0.91
C TYR A 25 13.44 -34.90 -1.53
N ASN A 26 13.64 -34.41 -2.75
CA ASN A 26 12.63 -33.62 -3.45
C ASN A 26 11.32 -34.41 -3.68
N ARG A 27 11.43 -35.69 -4.02
CA ARG A 27 10.29 -36.56 -4.28
C ARG A 27 9.44 -36.82 -3.04
N THR A 28 10.05 -36.95 -1.86
CA THR A 28 9.30 -37.16 -0.61
C THR A 28 8.63 -35.88 -0.11
N HIS A 29 9.12 -34.69 -0.46
CA HIS A 29 8.52 -33.42 -0.01
C HIS A 29 7.43 -32.91 -0.94
N GLN A 30 7.44 -33.28 -2.23
CA GLN A 30 6.38 -32.91 -3.18
C GLN A 30 5.00 -33.49 -2.81
N ASP A 31 4.96 -34.70 -2.27
CA ASP A 31 3.68 -35.35 -1.91
C ASP A 31 3.01 -34.63 -0.73
N GLU A 32 3.78 -34.23 0.30
CA GLU A 32 3.29 -33.53 1.50
C GLU A 32 2.69 -32.14 1.18
N ASP A 33 3.31 -31.39 0.27
CA ASP A 33 2.83 -30.06 -0.12
C ASP A 33 1.49 -30.11 -0.88
N PHE A 34 1.25 -31.17 -1.66
CA PHE A 34 0.01 -31.38 -2.40
C PHE A 34 -1.17 -31.65 -1.44
N TYR A 35 -0.99 -32.49 -0.42
CA TYR A 35 -2.04 -32.78 0.55
C TYR A 35 -2.37 -31.56 1.43
N ARG A 36 -1.37 -30.75 1.79
CA ARG A 36 -1.56 -29.56 2.63
C ARG A 36 -2.31 -28.42 1.94
N THR A 37 -2.14 -28.26 0.63
CA THR A 37 -2.84 -27.24 -0.15
C THR A 37 -4.28 -27.65 -0.45
N GLN A 38 -4.53 -28.94 -0.73
CA GLN A 38 -5.87 -29.45 -0.99
C GLN A 38 -6.78 -29.39 0.24
N SER A 39 -6.28 -29.75 1.44
CA SER A 39 -7.09 -29.69 2.67
C SER A 39 -7.49 -28.25 3.03
N LYS A 40 -6.57 -27.29 2.91
CA LYS A 40 -6.82 -25.88 3.20
C LYS A 40 -7.92 -25.28 2.33
N ASN A 41 -7.97 -25.64 1.05
CA ASN A 41 -9.02 -25.16 0.15
C ASN A 41 -10.41 -25.71 0.53
N ARG A 42 -10.49 -26.97 0.97
CA ARG A 42 -11.76 -27.59 1.41
C ARG A 42 -12.27 -26.99 2.72
N GLU A 43 -11.37 -26.65 3.63
CA GLU A 43 -11.71 -25.94 4.86
C GLU A 43 -12.23 -24.53 4.57
N LEU A 44 -11.62 -23.81 3.63
CA LEU A 44 -12.11 -22.49 3.19
C LEU A 44 -13.51 -22.59 2.57
N ASP A 45 -13.76 -23.56 1.69
CA ASP A 45 -15.08 -23.77 1.08
C ASP A 45 -16.16 -24.14 2.12
N ALA A 46 -15.80 -24.96 3.11
CA ALA A 46 -16.69 -25.32 4.21
C ALA A 46 -17.03 -24.10 5.09
N LEU A 47 -16.07 -23.21 5.31
CA LEU A 47 -16.30 -21.94 6.00
C LEU A 47 -17.24 -21.04 5.19
N TRP A 48 -17.03 -20.90 3.87
CA TRP A 48 -17.89 -20.09 3.00
C TRP A 48 -19.33 -20.59 2.89
N GLN A 49 -19.57 -21.90 2.98
CA GLN A 49 -20.93 -22.45 3.05
C GLN A 49 -21.67 -22.05 4.32
N SER A 50 -20.97 -21.92 5.45
CA SER A 50 -21.59 -21.55 6.73
C SER A 50 -22.00 -20.08 6.81
N PHE A 51 -21.39 -19.20 6.00
CA PHE A 51 -21.70 -17.76 5.98
C PHE A 51 -22.89 -17.37 5.11
N GLY A 52 -23.47 -18.29 4.35
CA GLY A 52 -24.84 -18.22 3.82
C GLY A 52 -25.38 -16.82 3.49
N VAL A 53 -24.63 -15.97 2.77
CA VAL A 53 -25.17 -14.73 2.21
C VAL A 53 -26.04 -15.17 1.05
N LYS A 54 -27.32 -15.41 1.36
CA LYS A 54 -28.37 -15.51 0.36
C LYS A 54 -28.41 -14.14 -0.30
N SER A 55 -27.63 -13.97 -1.37
CA SER A 55 -27.78 -12.83 -2.25
C SER A 55 -29.16 -12.99 -2.87
N GLN A 56 -30.17 -12.42 -2.20
CA GLN A 56 -31.47 -12.14 -2.78
C GLN A 56 -31.19 -11.17 -3.91
N LYS A 57 -30.82 -11.70 -5.07
CA LYS A 57 -31.07 -11.07 -6.37
C LYS A 57 -32.59 -11.01 -6.51
N SER A 58 -33.17 -10.06 -5.79
CA SER A 58 -34.51 -9.58 -6.08
C SER A 58 -34.36 -8.86 -7.41
N GLU A 59 -34.83 -9.50 -8.47
CA GLU A 59 -35.02 -8.90 -9.79
C GLU A 59 -36.08 -7.81 -9.67
N LYS A 60 -35.77 -6.73 -8.94
CA LYS A 60 -36.66 -5.59 -8.83
C LYS A 60 -36.59 -4.87 -10.17
N ALA A 61 -37.76 -4.52 -10.70
CA ALA A 61 -37.86 -3.81 -11.96
C ALA A 61 -36.90 -2.61 -11.98
N PRO A 62 -36.26 -2.29 -13.13
CA PRO A 62 -35.24 -1.23 -13.22
C PRO A 62 -35.70 0.11 -12.64
N GLN A 63 -37.02 0.38 -12.68
CA GLN A 63 -37.66 1.55 -12.08
C GLN A 63 -37.47 1.68 -10.56
N VAL A 64 -37.38 0.57 -9.81
CA VAL A 64 -37.19 0.59 -8.37
C VAL A 64 -35.84 1.20 -8.01
N TYR A 65 -34.79 0.90 -8.77
CA TYR A 65 -33.46 1.47 -8.55
C TYR A 65 -33.45 2.98 -8.83
N PHE A 66 -34.18 3.45 -9.84
CA PHE A 66 -34.35 4.89 -10.09
C PHE A 66 -35.03 5.60 -8.92
N VAL A 67 -36.12 5.04 -8.40
CA VAL A 67 -36.86 5.65 -7.29
C VAL A 67 -36.04 5.61 -6.00
N THR A 68 -35.40 4.48 -5.67
CA THR A 68 -34.55 4.39 -4.49
C THR A 68 -33.32 5.28 -4.60
N GLY A 69 -32.73 5.41 -5.79
CA GLY A 69 -31.59 6.29 -6.05
C GLY A 69 -31.95 7.77 -5.91
N LEU A 70 -33.13 8.19 -6.37
CA LEU A 70 -33.61 9.56 -6.23
C LEU A 70 -33.84 9.91 -4.74
N ILE A 71 -34.50 9.02 -3.99
CA ILE A 71 -34.75 9.23 -2.55
C ILE A 71 -33.44 9.35 -1.78
N VAL A 72 -32.50 8.44 -2.02
CA VAL A 72 -31.17 8.48 -1.37
C VAL A 72 -30.40 9.73 -1.79
N GLY A 73 -30.47 10.12 -3.07
CA GLY A 73 -29.87 11.34 -3.58
C GLY A 73 -30.40 12.59 -2.88
N VAL A 74 -31.72 12.72 -2.73
CA VAL A 74 -32.35 13.87 -2.04
C VAL A 74 -31.88 13.97 -0.58
N ILE A 75 -31.81 12.84 0.12
CA ILE A 75 -31.33 12.79 1.51
C ILE A 75 -29.86 13.26 1.59
N ILE A 76 -29.00 12.77 0.70
CA ILE A 76 -27.58 13.15 0.66
C ILE A 76 -27.43 14.64 0.31
N THR A 77 -28.19 15.14 -0.68
CA THR A 77 -28.15 16.57 -1.04
C THR A 77 -28.58 17.45 0.11
N LEU A 78 -29.64 17.10 0.84
CA LEU A 78 -30.10 17.84 2.02
C LEU A 78 -29.02 17.88 3.09
N LEU A 79 -28.41 16.73 3.43
CA LEU A 79 -27.31 16.66 4.40
C LEU A 79 -26.13 17.56 3.99
N ILE A 80 -25.69 17.49 2.73
CA ILE A 80 -24.61 18.32 2.20
C ILE A 80 -24.98 19.81 2.25
N THR A 81 -26.17 20.20 1.82
CA THR A 81 -26.62 21.61 1.90
C THR A 81 -26.73 22.12 3.33
N THR A 82 -27.21 21.30 4.27
CA THR A 82 -27.26 21.69 5.69
C THR A 82 -25.86 21.82 6.30
N PHE A 83 -24.94 20.94 5.92
CA PHE A 83 -23.56 20.96 6.38
C PHE A 83 -22.79 22.16 5.82
N ILE A 84 -22.95 22.45 4.53
CA ILE A 84 -22.39 23.64 3.87
C ILE A 84 -22.98 24.92 4.49
N SER A 85 -24.29 24.99 4.73
CA SER A 85 -24.91 26.14 5.39
C SER A 85 -24.37 26.36 6.82
N LEU A 86 -24.05 25.28 7.54
CA LEU A 86 -23.43 25.34 8.85
C LEU A 86 -21.97 25.83 8.80
N LEU A 87 -21.23 25.46 7.74
CA LEU A 87 -19.87 25.95 7.49
C LEU A 87 -19.84 27.43 7.11
N ILE A 88 -20.80 27.93 6.33
CA ILE A 88 -20.79 29.33 5.87
C ILE A 88 -21.34 30.29 6.94
N ASN A 89 -22.11 29.82 7.92
CA ASN A 89 -22.66 30.65 9.01
C ASN A 89 -21.60 31.14 10.04
N VAL A 90 -20.30 30.89 9.82
CA VAL A 90 -19.22 31.31 10.73
C VAL A 90 -18.31 32.42 10.17
N SER A 91 -18.57 32.98 8.98
CA SER A 91 -17.81 34.14 8.49
C SER A 91 -18.53 34.88 7.36
N THR A 92 -19.32 35.89 7.71
CA THR A 92 -19.43 37.09 6.86
C THR A 92 -19.30 38.35 7.74
N PRO A 93 -18.06 38.79 8.05
CA PRO A 93 -17.83 40.21 8.24
C PRO A 93 -18.22 40.93 6.96
N LYS A 94 -19.12 41.90 7.05
CA LYS A 94 -19.43 42.81 5.95
C LYS A 94 -18.18 43.64 5.66
N ASP A 95 -17.62 43.47 4.46
CA ASP A 95 -16.58 44.35 3.95
C ASP A 95 -17.20 45.71 3.61
N ASP A 96 -16.93 46.72 4.45
CA ASP A 96 -17.13 48.11 4.09
C ASP A 96 -16.01 48.54 3.13
N ILE A 97 -16.44 48.93 1.94
CA ILE A 97 -15.67 49.56 0.87
C ILE A 97 -15.05 50.87 1.39
N VAL A 98 -13.72 50.96 1.50
CA VAL A 98 -12.99 52.25 1.43
C VAL A 98 -11.60 52.06 0.81
N VAL A 99 -11.45 52.55 -0.43
CA VAL A 99 -10.15 52.92 -1.04
C VAL A 99 -9.77 54.31 -0.52
N PRO A 100 -8.50 54.56 -0.13
CA PRO A 100 -7.75 55.57 -0.85
C PRO A 100 -6.27 55.23 -1.06
N ALA A 101 -5.78 55.62 -2.23
CA ALA A 101 -4.39 55.53 -2.64
C ALA A 101 -3.46 56.45 -1.83
N LYS A 102 -2.23 55.98 -1.55
CA LYS A 102 -1.05 56.87 -1.47
C LYS A 102 0.27 56.12 -1.67
N LYS A 103 0.96 56.45 -2.78
CA LYS A 103 2.41 56.31 -2.93
C LYS A 103 3.13 57.30 -1.99
N PRO A 104 4.29 56.95 -1.44
CA PRO A 104 5.51 57.49 -2.03
C PRO A 104 6.66 56.47 -2.11
N ALA A 105 7.61 56.78 -2.99
CA ALA A 105 8.83 56.04 -3.23
C ALA A 105 9.90 56.31 -2.14
N SER A 106 10.75 55.31 -1.90
CA SER A 106 12.22 55.36 -2.00
C SER A 106 12.96 54.67 -0.83
N ALA A 107 13.83 53.73 -1.23
CA ALA A 107 15.11 53.34 -0.65
C ALA A 107 15.22 52.98 0.85
N SER A 108 15.54 51.70 1.12
CA SER A 108 16.66 51.34 2.02
C SER A 108 16.92 49.83 2.00
N SER A 109 18.02 49.47 1.35
CA SER A 109 19.02 48.47 1.76
C SER A 109 18.62 47.44 2.84
N GLY A 110 18.33 46.22 2.40
CA GLY A 110 18.16 45.05 3.25
C GLY A 110 18.90 43.83 2.68
N ARG A 111 20.24 43.88 2.71
CA ARG A 111 21.18 42.75 2.86
C ARG A 111 20.71 41.37 2.35
N PHE A 112 21.16 41.01 1.14
CA PHE A 112 21.32 39.62 0.73
C PHE A 112 22.29 38.94 1.71
N THR A 113 21.79 38.04 2.55
CA THR A 113 22.63 37.13 3.34
C THR A 113 23.08 35.99 2.45
N PHE A 114 24.31 36.09 1.94
CA PHE A 114 25.05 34.94 1.45
C PHE A 114 25.27 33.96 2.61
N ILE A 115 24.64 32.79 2.54
CA ILE A 115 25.01 31.62 3.36
C ILE A 115 25.84 30.72 2.44
N PRO A 116 26.99 30.17 2.89
CA PRO A 116 28.01 29.62 2.01
C PRO A 116 27.56 28.29 1.38
N ALA A 117 27.90 28.11 0.11
CA ALA A 117 27.90 26.82 -0.54
C ALA A 117 29.08 25.98 -0.05
N ASP A 118 28.91 25.28 1.07
CA ASP A 118 29.76 24.13 1.38
C ASP A 118 29.22 22.92 0.62
N ASN A 119 29.74 22.76 -0.60
CA ASN A 119 29.72 21.51 -1.35
C ASN A 119 30.65 20.52 -0.65
N THR A 120 30.21 19.97 0.49
CA THR A 120 30.82 18.76 1.02
C THR A 120 30.43 17.60 0.11
N SER A 121 31.29 17.40 -0.88
CA SER A 121 31.46 16.14 -1.59
C SER A 121 31.78 15.05 -0.56
N SER A 122 30.75 14.48 0.06
CA SER A 122 30.89 13.25 0.84
C SER A 122 31.09 12.09 -0.13
N LYS A 123 32.37 11.91 -0.44
CA LYS A 123 33.03 10.71 -0.92
C LYS A 123 32.27 9.43 -0.58
N LYS A 124 31.61 8.88 -1.60
CA LYS A 124 31.45 7.46 -1.92
C LYS A 124 32.02 6.52 -0.85
N VAL A 125 31.15 6.05 0.04
CA VAL A 125 31.30 4.76 0.73
C VAL A 125 30.05 3.96 0.41
N ALA A 126 30.24 2.84 -0.27
CA ALA A 126 29.18 1.90 -0.59
C ALA A 126 28.64 1.27 0.70
N ALA A 127 27.53 1.80 1.18
CA ALA A 127 26.57 1.11 2.03
C ALA A 127 25.25 1.07 1.23
N PRO A 128 24.44 0.01 1.33
CA PRO A 128 23.18 -0.06 0.60
C PRO A 128 22.36 1.17 0.97
N VAL A 129 22.16 2.05 0.00
CA VAL A 129 21.33 3.24 0.17
C VAL A 129 19.92 2.75 0.46
N SER A 130 19.57 2.70 1.75
CA SER A 130 18.21 2.44 2.18
C SER A 130 17.39 3.65 1.74
N LEU A 131 16.75 3.52 0.59
CA LEU A 131 15.83 4.51 0.09
C LEU A 131 14.57 4.35 0.94
N ASN A 132 14.23 5.36 1.71
CA ASN A 132 12.98 5.40 2.48
C ASN A 132 12.11 6.49 1.86
N GLU A 133 10.91 6.14 1.45
CA GLU A 133 9.94 7.08 0.88
C GLU A 133 8.94 7.49 1.96
N GLU A 134 8.65 8.79 2.10
CA GLU A 134 7.61 9.27 3.01
C GLU A 134 6.27 9.35 2.26
N TYR A 135 5.25 8.66 2.78
CA TYR A 135 3.92 8.65 2.20
C TYR A 135 2.88 9.18 3.19
N VAL A 136 1.99 10.05 2.72
CA VAL A 136 0.83 10.50 3.51
C VAL A 136 -0.38 9.67 3.11
N VAL A 137 -0.90 8.92 4.08
CA VAL A 137 -2.08 8.05 3.92
C VAL A 137 -3.29 8.89 3.49
N LYS A 138 -3.96 8.44 2.43
CA LYS A 138 -5.18 9.08 1.91
C LYS A 138 -6.42 8.29 2.28
N GLU A 139 -7.58 8.91 2.08
CA GLU A 139 -8.85 8.24 2.28
C GLU A 139 -8.99 7.02 1.36
N GLY A 140 -9.36 5.88 1.95
CA GLY A 140 -9.48 4.61 1.24
C GLY A 140 -8.17 3.83 1.05
N ASP A 141 -7.02 4.37 1.48
CA ASP A 141 -5.77 3.61 1.46
C ASP A 141 -5.77 2.51 2.51
N THR A 142 -5.36 1.31 2.10
CA THR A 142 -5.03 0.20 3.01
C THR A 142 -3.53 -0.07 2.97
N LEU A 143 -3.00 -0.73 4.00
CA LEU A 143 -1.58 -1.06 4.03
C LEU A 143 -1.21 -1.97 2.85
N GLU A 144 -2.12 -2.86 2.46
CA GLU A 144 -2.00 -3.67 1.26
C GLU A 144 -1.90 -2.81 -0.01
N SER A 145 -2.83 -1.87 -0.22
CA SER A 145 -2.80 -0.99 -1.39
C SER A 145 -1.53 -0.14 -1.45
N ILE A 146 -1.05 0.33 -0.30
CA ILE A 146 0.21 1.09 -0.18
C ILE A 146 1.39 0.17 -0.54
N VAL A 147 1.48 -1.04 0.03
CA VAL A 147 2.56 -1.98 -0.29
C VAL A 147 2.58 -2.32 -1.78
N ILE A 148 1.43 -2.63 -2.38
CA ILE A 148 1.33 -2.92 -3.82
C ILE A 148 1.78 -1.71 -4.64
N ARG A 149 1.40 -0.48 -4.23
CA ARG A 149 1.79 0.74 -4.93
C ARG A 149 3.30 0.97 -4.94
N PHE A 150 3.99 0.74 -3.82
CA PHE A 150 5.42 1.03 -3.69
C PHE A 150 6.32 -0.13 -4.12
N TYR A 151 5.89 -1.37 -3.93
CA TYR A 151 6.72 -2.55 -4.21
C TYR A 151 6.18 -3.43 -5.35
N GLY A 152 5.07 -3.08 -5.99
CA GLY A 152 4.45 -3.79 -7.11
C GLY A 152 3.68 -5.06 -6.73
N SER A 153 4.03 -5.71 -5.62
CA SER A 153 3.39 -6.92 -5.11
C SER A 153 3.16 -6.83 -3.61
N PHE A 154 2.11 -7.52 -3.16
CA PHE A 154 1.84 -7.70 -1.74
C PHE A 154 2.71 -8.82 -1.18
N ASP A 155 3.56 -8.49 -0.20
CA ASP A 155 4.35 -9.46 0.56
C ASP A 155 4.31 -9.13 2.05
N MET A 156 4.12 -10.16 2.90
CA MET A 156 4.09 -9.99 4.36
C MET A 156 5.39 -9.42 4.93
N ASN A 157 6.53 -9.73 4.32
CA ASN A 157 7.82 -9.19 4.77
C ASN A 157 7.88 -7.66 4.60
N LYS A 158 7.27 -7.12 3.53
CA LYS A 158 7.20 -5.68 3.26
C LYS A 158 6.25 -4.98 4.23
N VAL A 159 5.12 -5.64 4.53
CA VAL A 159 4.16 -5.20 5.55
C VAL A 159 4.87 -5.08 6.91
N ASN A 160 5.61 -6.09 7.32
CA ASN A 160 6.36 -6.08 8.59
C ASN A 160 7.45 -5.00 8.59
N ALA A 161 8.18 -4.82 7.49
CA ALA A 161 9.20 -3.78 7.38
C ALA A 161 8.60 -2.37 7.56
N ILE A 162 7.42 -2.10 6.97
CA ILE A 162 6.71 -0.84 7.17
C ILE A 162 6.24 -0.70 8.62
N GLN A 163 5.71 -1.76 9.23
CA GLN A 163 5.27 -1.72 10.62
C GLN A 163 6.43 -1.41 11.57
N GLU A 164 7.57 -2.06 11.38
CA GLU A 164 8.79 -1.83 12.18
C GLU A 164 9.32 -0.41 11.98
N ALA A 165 9.37 0.07 10.73
CA ALA A 165 9.82 1.43 10.40
C ALA A 165 8.93 2.51 11.03
N ASN A 166 7.63 2.26 11.16
CA ASN A 166 6.64 3.21 11.69
C ASN A 166 6.19 2.90 13.13
N LYS A 167 6.78 1.89 13.78
CA LYS A 167 6.40 1.41 15.12
C LYS A 167 4.89 1.17 15.27
N MET A 168 4.28 0.60 14.24
CA MET A 168 2.83 0.34 14.21
C MET A 168 2.51 -0.97 14.92
N ALA A 169 1.61 -0.92 15.90
CA ALA A 169 1.13 -2.12 16.59
C ALA A 169 0.09 -2.91 15.78
N ASN A 170 -0.68 -2.22 14.93
CA ASN A 170 -1.69 -2.84 14.08
C ASN A 170 -1.53 -2.36 12.63
N PRO A 171 -1.24 -3.25 11.66
CA PRO A 171 -1.12 -2.89 10.24
C PRO A 171 -2.37 -2.26 9.64
N ASN A 172 -3.55 -2.65 10.13
CA ASN A 172 -4.83 -2.21 9.57
C ASN A 172 -5.32 -0.90 10.19
N ALA A 173 -4.64 -0.38 11.20
CA ALA A 173 -5.00 0.85 11.89
C ALA A 173 -4.32 2.08 11.25
N LEU A 174 -4.59 2.30 9.96
CA LEU A 174 -4.11 3.48 9.25
C LEU A 174 -5.08 4.65 9.45
N SER A 175 -4.54 5.83 9.76
CA SER A 175 -5.32 7.06 9.86
C SER A 175 -5.09 7.96 8.64
N ILE A 176 -6.15 8.61 8.16
CA ILE A 176 -6.04 9.56 7.04
C ILE A 176 -5.12 10.72 7.47
N GLY A 177 -4.18 11.10 6.60
CA GLY A 177 -3.17 12.12 6.89
C GLY A 177 -1.98 11.62 7.69
N GLN A 178 -1.94 10.34 8.07
CA GLN A 178 -0.80 9.73 8.74
C GLN A 178 0.42 9.69 7.80
N LYS A 179 1.57 10.13 8.30
CA LYS A 179 2.85 9.99 7.61
C LYS A 179 3.41 8.60 7.86
N LEU A 180 3.79 7.93 6.79
CA LEU A 180 4.27 6.56 6.77
C LEU A 180 5.64 6.53 6.09
N ILE A 181 6.63 5.95 6.75
CA ILE A 181 7.96 5.68 6.22
C ILE A 181 7.92 4.34 5.51
N ILE A 182 8.22 4.32 4.22
CA ILE A 182 8.17 3.12 3.39
C ILE A 182 9.60 2.74 3.00
N PRO A 183 10.16 1.66 3.57
CA PRO A 183 11.54 1.25 3.31
C PRO A 183 11.67 0.52 1.96
N ILE A 184 11.97 1.26 0.89
CA ILE A 184 12.26 0.70 -0.44
C ILE A 184 13.72 0.26 -0.53
N ASN A 185 14.11 -0.68 0.34
CA ASN A 185 15.43 -1.32 0.27
C ASN A 185 15.43 -2.30 -0.92
N GLN A 186 16.28 -2.04 -1.91
CA GLN A 186 16.46 -2.89 -3.10
C GLN A 186 17.32 -4.13 -2.81
#